data_AF-A0A8H4QSZ6-F1
#
_entry.id   AF-A0A8H4QSZ6-F1
#
_cell.length_a   1.000
_cell.length_b   1.000
_cell.length_c   1.000
_cell.angle_alpha   90.00
_cell.angle_beta   90.00
_cell.angle_gamma   90.00
#
_symmetry.space_group_name_H-M   'P 1'
#
loop_
_entity.id
_entity.type
_entity.pdbx_description
1 polymer ?
#
loop_
_entity_poly.entity_id
_entity_poly.type
_entity_poly.pdbx_seq_one_letter_code
_entity_poly.pdbx_strand_id
1 'polypeptide(L)'
;MSMLRRAALLNAAANTPGHQSIPRLEERPPPLRPEHAGHPQFYGFAVDEEWVMTEGCKLIPGYNELQHKPNVQHTIYLLLNALCVKAGIRGRQLQLVSCEAVHVNPNVRVKATTEFMDDGTPFISIFSLCTSSRSSWNERPTLEQIRILTETIGCRPAWYVGI
;
A
#
# COMPACT_ATOMS: atom_id res chain seq x y z
N MET A 1 -0.22 60.33 -30.87
CA MET A 1 0.77 59.42 -30.24
C MET A 1 0.42 59.35 -28.75
N SER A 2 -0.27 58.30 -28.27
CA SER A 2 0.31 57.04 -27.73
C SER A 2 1.03 57.32 -26.39
N MET A 3 0.70 56.77 -25.21
CA MET A 3 0.31 55.40 -24.85
C MET A 3 -0.35 55.32 -23.44
N LEU A 4 -1.31 54.38 -23.31
CA LEU A 4 -1.51 53.42 -22.18
C LEU A 4 -1.82 53.98 -20.77
N ARG A 5 -3.07 53.95 -20.27
CA ARG A 5 -3.79 52.76 -19.72
C ARG A 5 -2.88 51.74 -19.03
N ARG A 6 -2.75 51.83 -17.69
CA ARG A 6 -2.71 50.71 -16.72
C ARG A 6 -2.12 51.17 -15.38
N ALA A 7 -2.97 51.48 -14.40
CA ALA A 7 -2.58 51.50 -12.99
C ALA A 7 -3.76 51.21 -12.04
N ALA A 8 -4.74 50.43 -12.51
CA ALA A 8 -5.77 49.85 -11.67
C ALA A 8 -5.61 48.33 -11.75
N LEU A 9 -4.71 47.75 -10.95
CA LEU A 9 -4.55 46.31 -10.67
C LEU A 9 -3.49 46.12 -9.58
N LEU A 10 -3.71 46.70 -8.40
CA LEU A 10 -2.93 46.41 -7.18
C LEU A 10 -3.81 45.89 -6.03
N ASN A 11 -4.98 45.34 -6.36
CA ASN A 11 -5.85 44.62 -5.45
C ASN A 11 -6.34 43.34 -6.13
N ALA A 12 -5.56 42.25 -6.05
CA ALA A 12 -6.00 40.86 -6.15
C ALA A 12 -4.79 39.91 -6.33
N ALA A 13 -3.89 39.84 -5.34
CA ALA A 13 -2.90 38.77 -5.29
C ALA A 13 -2.56 38.41 -3.85
N ALA A 14 -3.58 38.17 -3.04
CA ALA A 14 -3.45 37.57 -1.72
C ALA A 14 -4.67 36.68 -1.45
N ASN A 15 -4.89 35.70 -2.34
CA ASN A 15 -5.77 34.56 -2.11
C ASN A 15 -5.30 33.41 -3.01
N THR A 16 -4.11 32.89 -2.72
CA THR A 16 -3.74 31.57 -3.20
C THR A 16 -4.64 30.58 -2.44
N PRO A 17 -5.45 29.74 -3.12
CA PRO A 17 -6.17 28.68 -2.43
C PRO A 17 -5.14 27.83 -1.71
N GLY A 18 -5.28 27.70 -0.39
CA GLY A 18 -4.42 26.84 0.42
C GLY A 18 -4.35 25.46 -0.23
N HIS A 19 -3.14 24.96 -0.43
CA HIS A 19 -2.91 23.56 -0.76
C HIS A 19 -3.60 22.73 0.33
N GLN A 20 -4.81 22.24 0.07
CA GLN A 20 -5.41 21.24 0.92
C GLN A 20 -4.53 20.00 0.77
N SER A 21 -3.74 19.70 1.80
CA SER A 21 -2.92 18.50 1.84
C SER A 21 -3.85 17.29 1.72
N ILE A 22 -3.65 16.48 0.68
CA ILE A 22 -4.46 15.27 0.49
C ILE A 22 -4.28 14.38 1.73
N PRO A 23 -5.36 13.97 2.42
CA PRO A 23 -5.26 13.18 3.65
C PRO A 23 -4.51 11.86 3.44
N ARG A 24 -3.59 11.54 4.35
CA ARG A 24 -2.75 10.35 4.31
C ARG A 24 -2.86 9.55 5.60
N LEU A 25 -2.25 8.36 5.62
CA LEU A 25 -2.11 7.59 6.85
C LEU A 25 -1.21 8.31 7.86
N GLU A 26 -1.84 8.96 8.83
CA GLU A 26 -1.18 9.69 9.93
C GLU A 26 -0.86 8.78 11.12
N GLU A 27 -1.48 7.61 11.19
CA GLU A 27 -1.32 6.70 12.32
C GLU A 27 0.11 6.12 12.38
N ARG A 28 0.66 6.12 13.59
CA ARG A 28 1.94 5.45 13.89
C ARG A 28 1.67 3.98 14.14
N PRO A 29 2.62 3.10 13.79
CA PRO A 29 2.51 1.70 14.19
C PRO A 29 2.41 1.59 15.72
N PRO A 30 1.68 0.59 16.23
CA PRO A 30 1.65 0.32 17.67
C PRO A 30 3.04 -0.06 18.17
N PRO A 31 3.39 0.22 19.44
CA PRO A 31 4.69 -0.17 19.99
C PRO A 31 4.88 -1.68 19.92
N LEU A 32 6.09 -2.10 19.55
CA LEU A 32 6.46 -3.51 19.51
C LEU A 32 6.65 -4.06 20.93
N ARG A 33 6.31 -5.34 21.09
CA ARG A 33 6.68 -6.10 22.29
C ARG A 33 8.20 -6.32 22.31
N PRO A 34 8.84 -6.46 23.49
CA PRO A 34 10.29 -6.61 23.61
C PRO A 34 10.89 -7.71 22.73
N GLU A 35 10.17 -8.83 22.57
CA GLU A 35 10.60 -9.95 21.73
C GLU A 35 10.67 -9.63 20.22
N HIS A 36 10.05 -8.53 19.78
CA HIS A 36 10.13 -8.04 18.40
C HIS A 36 10.94 -6.74 18.31
N ALA A 37 11.70 -6.37 19.35
CA ALA A 37 12.50 -5.16 19.33
C ALA A 37 13.52 -5.22 18.16
N GLY A 38 13.52 -4.17 17.33
CA GLY A 38 14.40 -4.09 16.16
C GLY A 38 13.77 -4.60 14.86
N HIS A 39 12.63 -5.29 14.90
CA HIS A 39 11.92 -5.71 13.69
C HIS A 39 11.20 -4.51 13.03
N PRO A 40 11.14 -4.46 11.68
CA PRO A 40 10.32 -3.48 10.99
C PRO A 40 8.82 -3.75 11.24
N GLN A 41 8.00 -2.71 11.14
CA GLN A 41 6.55 -2.89 11.05
C GLN A 41 6.06 -2.45 9.69
N PHE A 42 5.11 -3.20 9.15
CA PHE A 42 4.54 -2.98 7.83
C PHE A 42 3.05 -2.72 7.96
N TYR A 43 2.55 -1.70 7.28
CA TYR A 43 1.12 -1.45 7.18
C TYR A 43 0.63 -1.97 5.84
N GLY A 44 -0.29 -2.92 5.85
CA GLY A 44 -0.67 -3.61 4.63
C GLY A 44 -1.88 -4.51 4.78
N PHE A 45 -2.12 -5.32 3.76
CA PHE A 45 -3.22 -6.28 3.72
C PHE A 45 -2.68 -7.71 3.81
N ALA A 46 -3.17 -8.49 4.76
CA ALA A 46 -2.98 -9.94 4.71
C ALA A 46 -3.69 -10.50 3.48
N VAL A 47 -2.93 -11.23 2.68
CA VAL A 47 -3.41 -11.84 1.43
C VAL A 47 -3.28 -13.34 1.50
N ASP A 48 -4.25 -14.02 0.93
CA ASP A 48 -4.27 -15.47 0.81
C ASP A 48 -3.85 -15.90 -0.59
N GLU A 49 -3.17 -17.03 -0.73
CA GLU A 49 -2.75 -17.56 -2.03
C GLU A 49 -3.95 -17.79 -2.97
N GLU A 50 -5.03 -18.41 -2.48
CA GLU A 50 -6.24 -18.66 -3.27
C GLU A 50 -6.85 -17.34 -3.75
N TRP A 51 -6.89 -16.34 -2.86
CA TRP A 51 -7.36 -15.00 -3.19
C TRP A 51 -6.47 -14.34 -4.26
N VAL A 52 -5.15 -14.41 -4.12
CA VAL A 52 -4.19 -13.86 -5.08
C VAL A 52 -4.39 -14.48 -6.46
N MET A 53 -4.52 -15.80 -6.54
CA MET A 53 -4.70 -16.48 -7.81
C MET A 53 -6.06 -16.16 -8.44
N THR A 54 -7.11 -16.10 -7.63
CA THR A 54 -8.48 -15.76 -8.06
C THR A 54 -8.57 -14.32 -8.58
N GLU A 55 -8.05 -13.35 -7.84
CA GLU A 55 -8.09 -11.94 -8.24
C GLU A 55 -7.09 -11.64 -9.34
N GLY A 56 -5.96 -12.34 -9.41
CA GLY A 56 -5.02 -12.28 -10.53
C GLY A 56 -5.72 -12.57 -11.86
N CYS A 57 -6.59 -13.58 -11.90
CA CYS A 57 -7.36 -13.92 -13.10
C CYS A 57 -8.36 -12.84 -13.54
N LYS A 58 -8.77 -11.95 -12.63
CA LYS A 58 -9.77 -10.91 -12.89
C LYS A 58 -9.14 -9.56 -13.20
N LEU A 59 -8.07 -9.21 -12.47
CA LEU A 59 -7.53 -7.86 -12.44
C LEU A 59 -6.28 -7.69 -13.30
N ILE A 60 -5.56 -8.76 -13.63
CA ILE A 60 -4.37 -8.69 -14.47
C ILE A 60 -4.80 -8.81 -15.95
N PRO A 61 -4.57 -7.78 -16.79
CA PRO A 61 -4.91 -7.84 -18.21
C PRO A 61 -4.21 -9.00 -18.92
N GLY A 62 -4.94 -9.75 -19.74
CA GLY A 62 -4.40 -10.89 -20.51
C GLY A 62 -4.05 -12.13 -19.68
N TYR A 63 -4.29 -12.15 -18.37
CA TYR A 63 -3.92 -13.29 -17.51
C TYR A 63 -4.57 -14.61 -17.93
N ASN A 64 -5.79 -14.55 -18.49
CA ASN A 64 -6.51 -15.73 -18.98
C ASN A 64 -6.07 -16.20 -20.36
N GLU A 65 -5.30 -15.39 -21.08
CA GLU A 65 -4.79 -15.68 -22.42
C GLU A 65 -3.36 -16.26 -22.38
N LEU A 66 -2.73 -16.27 -21.20
CA LEU A 66 -1.41 -16.85 -21.02
C LEU A 66 -1.43 -18.36 -21.24
N GLN A 67 -0.58 -18.85 -22.16
CA GLN A 67 -0.39 -20.27 -22.43
C GLN A 67 0.08 -21.04 -21.19
N HIS A 68 0.86 -20.39 -20.33
CA HIS A 68 1.29 -20.91 -19.05
C HIS A 68 0.89 -19.94 -17.94
N LYS A 69 0.15 -20.44 -16.95
CA LYS A 69 -0.22 -19.64 -15.80
C LYS A 69 1.03 -19.33 -14.98
N PRO A 70 1.24 -18.06 -14.58
CA PRO A 70 2.33 -17.70 -13.70
C PRO A 70 2.19 -18.43 -12.36
N ASN A 71 3.32 -18.70 -11.72
CA ASN A 71 3.32 -19.18 -10.34
C ASN A 71 2.84 -18.08 -9.38
N VAL A 72 2.53 -18.45 -8.14
CA VAL A 72 2.01 -17.55 -7.11
C VAL A 72 2.87 -16.31 -6.95
N GLN A 73 4.20 -16.46 -6.86
CA GLN A 73 5.12 -15.34 -6.67
C GLN A 73 5.05 -14.31 -7.81
N HIS A 74 4.98 -14.80 -9.04
CA HIS A 74 4.84 -13.92 -10.20
C HIS A 74 3.44 -13.27 -10.21
N THR A 75 2.38 -14.02 -9.88
CA THR A 75 1.01 -13.48 -9.77
C THR A 75 0.92 -12.39 -8.70
N ILE A 76 1.57 -12.56 -7.55
CA ILE A 76 1.68 -11.55 -6.50
C ILE A 76 2.23 -10.24 -7.08
N TYR A 77 3.34 -10.30 -7.80
CA TYR A 77 3.98 -9.11 -8.37
C TYR A 77 3.06 -8.39 -9.37
N LEU A 78 2.45 -9.13 -10.28
CA LEU A 78 1.54 -8.57 -11.29
C LEU A 78 0.28 -7.99 -10.65
N LEU A 79 -0.30 -8.70 -9.68
CA LEU A 79 -1.51 -8.28 -8.98
C LEU A 79 -1.25 -7.01 -8.15
N LEU A 80 -0.13 -6.96 -7.42
CA LEU A 80 0.25 -5.78 -6.63
C LEU A 80 0.41 -4.55 -7.51
N ASN A 81 1.02 -4.70 -8.69
CA ASN A 81 1.12 -3.62 -9.66
C ASN A 81 -0.26 -3.20 -10.20
N ALA A 82 -1.13 -4.14 -10.56
CA ALA A 82 -2.49 -3.85 -11.02
C ALA A 82 -3.31 -3.09 -9.94
N LEU A 83 -3.17 -3.48 -8.67
CA LEU A 83 -3.78 -2.80 -7.52
C LEU A 83 -3.25 -1.38 -7.35
N CYS A 84 -1.93 -1.18 -7.46
CA CYS A 84 -1.33 0.16 -7.41
C CYS A 84 -1.85 1.07 -8.52
N VAL A 85 -1.92 0.56 -9.75
CA VAL A 85 -2.47 1.29 -10.90
C VAL A 85 -3.93 1.66 -10.64
N LYS A 86 -4.75 0.72 -10.17
CA LYS A 86 -6.17 0.93 -9.86
C LYS A 86 -6.38 1.99 -8.78
N ALA A 87 -5.57 1.96 -7.72
CA ALA A 87 -5.62 2.94 -6.64
C ALA A 87 -5.00 4.29 -7.02
N GLY A 88 -4.25 4.37 -8.12
CA GLY A 88 -3.51 5.58 -8.50
C GLY A 88 -2.26 5.81 -7.65
N ILE A 89 -1.68 4.77 -7.07
CA ILE A 89 -0.38 4.80 -6.38
C ILE A 89 0.72 4.88 -7.45
N ARG A 90 1.55 5.93 -7.40
CA ARG A 90 2.56 6.22 -8.44
C ARG A 90 3.82 6.85 -7.86
N GLY A 91 4.86 6.94 -8.68
CA GLY A 91 6.10 7.64 -8.34
C GLY A 91 6.76 7.05 -7.09
N ARG A 92 7.11 7.91 -6.13
CA ARG A 92 7.77 7.49 -4.88
C ARG A 92 6.90 6.62 -3.99
N GLN A 93 5.58 6.75 -4.04
CA GLN A 93 4.68 5.89 -3.25
C GLN A 93 4.80 4.42 -3.69
N LEU A 94 4.98 4.19 -5.00
CA LEU A 94 5.13 2.83 -5.55
C LEU A 94 6.38 2.13 -5.01
N GLN A 95 7.43 2.88 -4.67
CA GLN A 95 8.65 2.33 -4.07
C GLN A 95 8.45 1.84 -2.63
N LEU A 96 7.33 2.19 -1.99
CA LEU A 96 6.99 1.71 -0.64
C LEU A 96 6.15 0.44 -0.65
N VAL A 97 5.55 0.09 -1.80
CA VAL A 97 4.62 -1.02 -1.90
C VAL A 97 5.38 -2.28 -2.25
N SER A 98 5.19 -3.34 -1.45
CA SER A 98 5.91 -4.60 -1.59
C SER A 98 5.08 -5.78 -1.08
N CYS A 99 5.53 -7.00 -1.40
CA CYS A 99 5.05 -8.20 -0.73
C CYS A 99 6.04 -8.58 0.37
N GLU A 100 5.57 -8.76 1.59
CA GLU A 100 6.41 -9.01 2.76
C GLU A 100 5.92 -10.25 3.51
N ALA A 101 6.87 -11.03 4.04
CA ALA A 101 6.58 -12.07 5.01
C ALA A 101 6.58 -11.46 6.42
N VAL A 102 5.55 -11.75 7.21
CA VAL A 102 5.38 -11.19 8.56
C VAL A 102 5.01 -12.27 9.56
N HIS A 103 5.38 -12.04 10.81
CA HIS A 103 5.00 -12.94 11.89
C HIS A 103 3.48 -13.06 12.02
N VAL A 104 2.99 -14.28 12.24
CA VAL A 104 1.59 -14.49 12.59
C VAL A 104 1.35 -13.92 13.99
N ASN A 105 0.43 -12.97 14.09
CA ASN A 105 -0.05 -12.53 15.39
C ASN A 105 -1.09 -13.55 15.90
N PRO A 106 -0.79 -14.36 16.93
CA PRO A 106 -1.71 -15.41 17.40
C PRO A 106 -3.03 -14.85 17.94
N ASN A 107 -3.06 -13.55 18.26
CA ASN A 107 -4.25 -12.87 18.77
C ASN A 107 -5.12 -12.25 17.66
N VAL A 108 -4.69 -12.32 16.40
CA VAL A 108 -5.41 -11.74 15.27
C VAL A 108 -5.82 -12.87 14.33
N ARG A 109 -7.13 -13.06 14.16
CA ARG A 109 -7.63 -13.91 13.08
C ARG A 109 -7.35 -13.23 11.75
N VAL A 110 -6.30 -13.68 11.08
CA VAL A 110 -6.00 -13.35 9.68
C VAL A 110 -6.67 -14.37 8.77
N LYS A 111 -7.18 -13.92 7.62
CA LYS A 111 -7.75 -14.78 6.58
C LYS A 111 -6.67 -15.36 5.64
N ALA A 112 -5.39 -15.16 5.93
CA ALA A 112 -4.29 -15.59 5.10
C ALA A 112 -3.83 -17.00 5.46
N THR A 113 -3.49 -17.79 4.45
CA THR A 113 -2.75 -19.04 4.61
C THR A 113 -1.49 -18.81 5.42
N THR A 114 -1.34 -19.58 6.49
CA THR A 114 -0.13 -19.60 7.31
C THR A 114 0.89 -20.55 6.69
N GLU A 115 2.08 -20.03 6.47
CA GLU A 115 3.25 -20.76 5.97
C GLU A 115 4.26 -20.94 7.11
N PHE A 116 5.28 -21.77 6.89
CA PHE A 116 6.30 -22.07 7.90
C PHE A 116 7.69 -21.92 7.30
N MET A 117 8.57 -21.24 8.04
CA MET A 117 10.00 -21.20 7.74
C MET A 117 10.66 -22.56 8.05
N ASP A 118 11.90 -22.75 7.61
CA ASP A 118 12.66 -23.99 7.84
C ASP A 118 12.85 -24.33 9.34
N ASP A 119 12.83 -23.32 10.20
CA ASP A 119 12.92 -23.46 11.66
C ASP A 119 11.55 -23.73 12.34
N GLY A 120 10.47 -23.83 11.54
CA GLY A 120 9.11 -24.02 12.02
C GLY A 120 8.40 -22.74 12.47
N THR A 121 9.00 -21.56 12.29
CA THR A 121 8.37 -20.29 12.61
C THR A 121 7.21 -20.00 11.64
N PRO A 122 5.97 -19.79 12.12
CA PRO A 122 4.84 -19.48 11.26
C PRO A 122 4.89 -18.04 10.74
N PHE A 123 4.57 -17.86 9.47
CA PHE A 123 4.43 -16.55 8.83
C PHE A 123 3.23 -16.47 7.90
N ILE A 124 2.86 -15.25 7.52
CA ILE A 124 1.90 -14.98 6.43
C ILE A 124 2.49 -13.97 5.46
N SER A 125 1.99 -13.99 4.23
CA SER A 125 2.29 -12.98 3.23
C SER A 125 1.34 -11.77 3.33
N ILE A 126 1.88 -10.57 3.20
CA ILE A 126 1.09 -9.32 3.13
C ILE A 126 1.45 -8.50 1.89
N PHE A 127 0.48 -7.74 1.38
CA PHE A 127 0.76 -6.60 0.53
C PHE A 127 1.00 -5.36 1.41
N SER A 128 2.27 -5.05 1.63
CA SER A 128 2.72 -3.89 2.37
C SER A 128 2.52 -2.62 1.54
N LEU A 129 1.94 -1.58 2.15
CA LEU A 129 1.76 -0.26 1.56
C LEU A 129 2.84 0.73 2.00
N CYS A 130 3.38 0.53 3.20
CA CYS A 130 4.45 1.33 3.77
C CYS A 130 5.03 0.65 5.01
N THR A 131 6.18 1.17 5.44
CA THR A 131 6.87 0.71 6.64
C THR A 131 6.70 1.68 7.82
N SER A 132 7.15 1.27 9.00
CA SER A 132 7.29 2.12 10.18
C SER A 132 8.40 3.17 10.06
N SER A 133 9.19 3.15 8.98
CA SER A 133 10.26 4.12 8.78
C SER A 133 9.72 5.53 8.68
N ARG A 134 10.34 6.47 9.40
CA ARG A 134 10.01 7.90 9.29
C ARG A 134 10.30 8.47 7.92
N SER A 135 11.31 7.93 7.21
CA SER A 135 11.70 8.44 5.89
C SER A 135 10.61 8.24 4.83
N SER A 136 9.66 7.31 5.06
CA SER A 136 8.59 7.00 4.11
C SER A 136 7.28 7.74 4.39
N TRP A 137 7.16 8.49 5.49
CA TRP A 137 5.90 9.11 5.92
C TRP A 137 5.24 10.00 4.86
N ASN A 138 6.03 10.85 4.21
CA ASN A 138 5.52 11.77 3.18
C ASN A 138 5.09 11.04 1.90
N GLU A 139 5.57 9.82 1.70
CA GLU A 139 5.33 9.03 0.48
C GLU A 139 4.26 7.94 0.71
N ARG A 140 3.66 7.87 1.90
CA ARG A 140 2.59 6.91 2.20
C ARG A 140 1.38 7.07 1.28
N PRO A 141 0.62 6.01 1.01
CA PRO A 141 -0.67 6.12 0.35
C PRO A 141 -1.63 7.07 1.06
N THR A 142 -2.47 7.74 0.27
CA THR A 142 -3.56 8.58 0.74
C THR A 142 -4.67 7.72 1.35
N LEU A 143 -5.52 8.31 2.18
CA LEU A 143 -6.67 7.58 2.73
C LEU A 143 -7.61 7.09 1.63
N GLU A 144 -7.74 7.85 0.55
CA GLU A 144 -8.53 7.46 -0.62
C GLU A 144 -7.92 6.27 -1.37
N GLN A 145 -6.60 6.26 -1.57
CA GLN A 145 -5.88 5.11 -2.13
C GLN A 145 -6.10 3.85 -1.27
N ILE A 146 -5.97 3.99 0.06
CA ILE A 146 -6.20 2.90 1.01
C ILE A 146 -7.65 2.41 0.95
N ARG A 147 -8.63 3.31 0.80
CA ARG A 147 -10.05 2.95 0.66
C ARG A 147 -10.31 2.12 -0.60
N ILE A 148 -9.78 2.56 -1.76
CA ILE A 148 -9.91 1.81 -3.02
C ILE A 148 -9.33 0.40 -2.89
N LEU A 149 -8.16 0.28 -2.25
CA LEU A 149 -7.54 -1.02 -2.01
C LEU A 149 -8.35 -1.86 -1.02
N THR A 150 -8.88 -1.27 0.05
CA THR A 150 -9.75 -1.95 1.02
C THR A 150 -11.00 -2.52 0.36
N GLU A 151 -11.64 -1.74 -0.52
CA GLU A 151 -12.82 -2.16 -1.28
C GLU A 151 -12.48 -3.26 -2.30
N THR A 152 -11.30 -3.19 -2.93
CA THR A 152 -10.88 -4.20 -3.92
C THR A 152 -10.45 -5.51 -3.26
N ILE A 153 -9.70 -5.43 -2.16
CA ILE A 153 -9.16 -6.61 -1.46
C ILE A 153 -10.23 -7.25 -0.57
N GLY A 154 -11.17 -6.46 -0.05
CA GLY A 154 -12.25 -6.96 0.80
C GLY A 154 -11.84 -7.22 2.25
N CYS A 155 -10.66 -6.75 2.66
CA CYS A 155 -10.20 -6.76 4.05
C CYS A 155 -9.62 -5.40 4.44
N ARG A 156 -9.58 -5.11 5.75
CA ARG A 156 -8.97 -3.87 6.25
C ARG A 156 -7.46 -4.08 6.39
N PRO A 157 -6.65 -3.06 6.07
CA PRO A 157 -5.23 -3.12 6.34
C PRO A 157 -4.95 -3.00 7.84
N ALA A 158 -3.79 -3.49 8.27
CA ALA A 158 -3.33 -3.44 9.66
C ALA A 158 -1.81 -3.31 9.72
N TRP A 159 -1.29 -3.06 10.92
CA TRP A 159 0.14 -3.12 11.21
C TRP A 159 0.56 -4.55 11.54
N TYR A 160 1.58 -5.03 10.85
CA TYR A 160 2.22 -6.33 11.01
C TYR A 160 3.68 -6.16 11.41
N VAL A 161 4.25 -7.21 12.00
CA VAL A 161 5.66 -7.25 12.42
C VAL A 161 6.43 -8.08 11.41
N GLY A 162 7.44 -7.49 10.78
CA GLY A 162 8.33 -8.19 9.86
C GLY A 162 9.15 -9.27 10.54
N ILE A 163 9.49 -10.30 9.78
CA ILE A 163 10.41 -11.35 10.21
C ILE A 163 11.85 -10.83 10.21
#